data_AF-A0A9X8R0V9-F1
#
_entry.id   AF-A0A9X8R0V9-F1
#
_cell.length_a   1.000
_cell.length_b   1.000
_cell.length_c   1.000
_cell.angle_alpha   90.00
_cell.angle_beta   90.00
_cell.angle_gamma   90.00
#
_symmetry.space_group_name_H-M   'P 1'
#
loop_
_entity.id
_entity.type
_entity.pdbx_description
1 polymer ?
#
loop_
_entity_poly.entity_id
_entity_poly.type
_entity_poly.pdbx_seq_one_letter_code
_entity_poly.pdbx_strand_id
1 'polypeptide(L)'
;MMGSVVSATTGAVYGRGARVSKADQFLAAAEELIGLAHDDFEAGRHDVAMENAYRAALRVAGARNVSSPIVRKRKRLPTSAWDKLALTGEDGAHWATVFKRYSTQRGRVASGIETDPGAAVVHRLLSDAEEFYLSTRAGEMPMVA
;
A
#
# COMPACT_ATOMS: atom_id res chain seq x y z
N MET A 1 -24.55 55.41 2.63
CA MET A 1 -23.25 55.87 3.16
C MET A 1 -23.14 55.40 4.60
N MET A 2 -21.99 54.80 4.97
CA MET A 2 -21.51 54.46 6.33
C MET A 2 -22.43 53.47 7.09
N GLY A 3 -22.02 52.30 7.56
CA GLY A 3 -20.70 51.75 7.85
C GLY A 3 -20.83 51.01 9.17
N SER A 4 -20.73 49.68 9.16
CA SER A 4 -20.33 48.92 10.35
C SER A 4 -19.75 47.58 9.88
N VAL A 5 -18.44 47.61 9.68
CA VAL A 5 -17.62 46.41 9.56
C VAL A 5 -16.69 46.44 10.76
N VAL A 6 -17.03 45.63 11.77
CA VAL A 6 -16.17 45.29 12.91
C VAL A 6 -16.38 43.79 13.13
N SER A 7 -15.53 42.94 12.55
CA SER A 7 -14.25 42.43 13.08
C SER A 7 -14.44 41.24 14.03
N ALA A 8 -13.93 40.08 13.59
CA ALA A 8 -13.46 38.98 14.44
C ALA A 8 -12.47 38.16 13.60
N THR A 9 -11.17 38.47 13.67
CA THR A 9 -10.17 37.69 14.42
C THR A 9 -10.28 36.18 14.20
N THR A 10 -9.33 35.66 13.41
CA THR A 10 -8.55 34.45 13.71
C THR A 10 -9.31 33.31 14.39
N GLY A 11 -10.00 32.48 13.60
CA GLY A 11 -10.17 31.06 13.92
C GLY A 11 -9.10 30.28 13.15
N ALA A 12 -7.95 29.97 13.73
CA ALA A 12 -7.76 28.73 14.51
C ALA A 12 -8.37 27.55 13.72
N VAL A 13 -7.57 26.73 13.04
CA VAL A 13 -6.80 25.64 13.66
C VAL A 13 -7.72 24.84 14.59
N TYR A 14 -7.92 23.57 14.27
CA TYR A 14 -8.92 22.62 14.83
C TYR A 14 -10.29 22.63 14.15
N GLY A 15 -10.54 21.65 13.27
CA GLY A 15 -11.92 21.21 13.02
C GLY A 15 -12.40 21.02 11.58
N ARG A 16 -11.52 20.98 10.57
CA ARG A 16 -11.88 20.32 9.31
C ARG A 16 -11.23 18.95 9.35
N GLY A 17 -11.99 17.90 9.68
CA GLY A 17 -11.49 16.53 9.64
C GLY A 17 -10.67 16.35 8.38
N ALA A 18 -9.35 16.16 8.54
CA ALA A 18 -8.45 16.06 7.41
C ALA A 18 -8.99 14.93 6.56
N ARG A 19 -9.45 15.24 5.35
CA ARG A 19 -10.03 14.24 4.45
C ARG A 19 -8.92 13.21 4.23
N VAL A 20 -9.09 12.01 4.81
CA VAL A 20 -8.11 10.92 4.78
C VAL A 20 -7.64 10.77 3.33
N SER A 21 -6.34 10.91 3.10
CA SER A 21 -5.80 10.92 1.76
C SER A 21 -6.07 9.56 1.09
N LYS A 22 -6.11 9.53 -0.25
CA LYS A 22 -6.29 8.25 -0.94
C LYS A 22 -5.13 7.29 -0.65
N ALA A 23 -3.92 7.82 -0.41
CA ALA A 23 -2.78 7.02 0.00
C ALA A 23 -3.00 6.43 1.39
N ASP A 24 -3.46 7.23 2.35
CA ASP A 24 -3.75 6.78 3.72
C ASP A 24 -4.83 5.68 3.73
N GLN A 25 -5.86 5.79 2.88
CA GLN A 25 -6.89 4.75 2.71
C GLN A 25 -6.31 3.43 2.19
N PHE A 26 -5.33 3.51 1.27
CA PHE A 26 -4.63 2.32 0.81
C PHE A 26 -3.76 1.72 1.92
N LEU A 27 -3.06 2.53 2.70
CA LEU A 27 -2.21 2.06 3.79
C LEU A 27 -3.02 1.46 4.94
N ALA A 28 -4.16 2.04 5.31
CA ALA A 28 -5.06 1.46 6.31
C ALA A 28 -5.59 0.09 5.86
N ALA A 29 -5.98 -0.04 4.59
CA ALA A 29 -6.40 -1.33 4.05
C ALA A 29 -5.26 -2.35 3.97
N ALA A 30 -4.01 -1.90 3.75
CA ALA A 30 -2.84 -2.77 3.77
C ALA A 30 -2.58 -3.33 5.18
N GLU A 31 -2.68 -2.48 6.20
CA GLU A 31 -2.51 -2.86 7.61
C GLU A 31 -3.53 -3.91 8.06
N GLU A 32 -4.80 -3.72 7.71
CA GLU A 32 -5.86 -4.71 7.97
C GLU A 32 -5.56 -6.06 7.29
N LEU A 33 -5.13 -6.03 6.02
CA LEU A 33 -4.79 -7.24 5.27
C LEU A 33 -3.54 -7.96 5.81
N ILE A 34 -2.56 -7.23 6.33
CA ILE A 34 -1.38 -7.81 7.01
C ILE A 34 -1.83 -8.56 8.27
N GLY A 35 -2.70 -7.94 9.09
CA GLY A 35 -3.26 -8.60 10.27
C GLY A 35 -4.01 -9.89 9.92
N LEU A 36 -4.90 -9.84 8.92
CA LEU A 36 -5.61 -11.02 8.44
C LEU A 36 -4.67 -12.11 7.91
N ALA A 37 -3.61 -11.72 7.20
CA ALA A 37 -2.65 -12.67 6.67
C ALA A 37 -1.85 -13.39 7.78
N HIS A 38 -1.53 -12.70 8.88
CA HIS A 38 -0.96 -13.34 10.08
C HIS A 38 -1.94 -14.31 10.72
N ASP A 39 -3.18 -13.89 10.97
CA ASP A 39 -4.19 -14.76 11.58
C ASP A 39 -4.44 -16.03 10.75
N ASP A 40 -4.47 -15.90 9.42
CA ASP A 40 -4.58 -17.04 8.50
C ASP A 40 -3.34 -17.93 8.52
N PHE A 41 -2.14 -17.34 8.58
CA PHE A 41 -0.89 -18.07 8.63
C PHE A 41 -0.77 -18.90 9.92
N GLU A 42 -1.06 -18.30 11.07
CA GLU A 42 -1.05 -18.97 12.37
C GLU A 42 -2.09 -20.10 12.44
N ALA A 43 -3.22 -19.93 11.75
CA ALA A 43 -4.24 -20.97 11.63
C ALA A 43 -3.93 -22.05 10.58
N GLY A 44 -2.76 -22.00 9.93
CA GLY A 44 -2.34 -22.96 8.90
C GLY A 44 -3.05 -22.81 7.55
N ARG A 45 -3.82 -21.73 7.34
CA ARG A 45 -4.51 -21.41 6.08
C ARG A 45 -3.56 -20.67 5.14
N HIS A 46 -2.49 -21.33 4.72
CA HIS A 46 -1.41 -20.71 3.97
C HIS A 46 -1.83 -20.15 2.61
N ASP A 47 -2.81 -20.76 1.96
CA ASP A 47 -3.42 -20.28 0.71
C ASP A 47 -4.10 -18.91 0.90
N VAL A 48 -4.93 -18.79 1.93
CA VAL A 48 -5.63 -17.53 2.27
C VAL A 48 -4.64 -16.47 2.76
N ALA A 49 -3.68 -16.87 3.59
CA ALA A 49 -2.60 -15.99 4.05
C ALA A 49 -1.78 -15.42 2.88
N MET A 50 -1.44 -16.25 1.89
CA MET A 50 -0.73 -15.80 0.68
C MET A 50 -1.56 -14.76 -0.09
N GLU A 51 -2.86 -14.99 -0.23
CA GLU A 51 -3.76 -14.05 -0.91
C GLU A 51 -3.85 -12.71 -0.18
N ASN A 52 -4.04 -12.73 1.14
CA ASN A 52 -4.14 -11.53 1.95
C ASN A 52 -2.83 -10.74 1.98
N ALA A 53 -1.68 -11.40 2.13
CA ALA A 53 -0.37 -10.77 2.08
C ALA A 53 -0.10 -10.11 0.72
N TYR A 54 -0.43 -10.81 -0.38
CA TYR A 54 -0.25 -10.25 -1.73
C TYR A 54 -1.17 -9.06 -2.00
N ARG A 55 -2.42 -9.11 -1.51
CA ARG A 55 -3.35 -7.98 -1.58
C ARG A 55 -2.86 -6.79 -0.75
N ALA A 56 -2.30 -7.03 0.43
CA ALA A 56 -1.70 -5.97 1.24
C ALA A 56 -0.60 -5.24 0.46
N ALA A 57 0.33 -5.99 -0.14
CA ALA A 57 1.38 -5.40 -0.96
C ALA A 57 0.82 -4.59 -2.15
N LEU A 58 -0.24 -5.04 -2.81
CA LEU A 58 -0.92 -4.27 -3.87
C LEU A 58 -1.52 -2.96 -3.35
N ARG A 59 -2.04 -2.94 -2.11
CA ARG A 59 -2.54 -1.71 -1.48
C ARG A 59 -1.40 -0.73 -1.19
N VAL A 60 -0.28 -1.21 -0.65
CA VAL A 60 0.92 -0.38 -0.43
C VAL A 60 1.44 0.20 -1.77
N ALA A 61 1.51 -0.62 -2.82
CA ALA A 61 1.87 -0.13 -4.15
C ALA A 61 0.86 0.90 -4.69
N GLY A 62 -0.43 0.71 -4.40
CA GLY A 62 -1.49 1.68 -4.67
C GLY A 62 -1.21 3.03 -4.03
N ALA A 63 -0.86 3.04 -2.73
CA ALA A 63 -0.50 4.25 -1.99
C ALA A 63 0.68 4.98 -2.64
N ARG A 64 1.78 4.28 -2.92
CA ARG A 64 2.97 4.87 -3.58
C ARG A 64 2.66 5.40 -4.97
N ASN A 65 1.87 4.67 -5.75
CA ASN A 65 1.50 5.07 -7.10
C ASN A 65 0.64 6.34 -7.12
N VAL A 66 -0.32 6.49 -6.19
CA VAL A 66 -1.16 7.71 -6.15
C VAL A 66 -0.40 8.92 -5.61
N SER A 67 0.58 8.71 -4.73
CA SER A 67 1.45 9.76 -4.20
C SER A 67 2.53 10.18 -5.20
N SER A 68 2.90 9.32 -6.17
CA SER A 68 3.97 9.61 -7.14
C SER A 68 3.57 10.68 -8.19
N PRO A 69 4.32 11.79 -8.28
CA PRO A 69 4.13 12.78 -9.35
C PRO A 69 4.42 12.22 -10.74
N ILE A 70 5.35 11.27 -10.87
CA ILE A 70 5.73 10.64 -12.13
C ILE A 70 4.56 9.86 -12.71
N VAL A 71 3.94 9.01 -11.87
CA VAL A 71 2.77 8.22 -12.27
C VAL A 71 1.59 9.14 -12.59
N ARG A 72 1.32 10.16 -11.77
CA ARG A 72 0.19 11.07 -11.95
C ARG A 72 0.27 11.92 -13.23
N LYS A 73 1.47 12.33 -13.65
CA LYS A 73 1.67 13.22 -14.81
C LYS A 73 1.78 12.48 -16.15
N ARG A 74 1.94 11.15 -16.14
CA ARG A 74 2.23 10.37 -17.35
C ARG A 74 0.97 10.11 -18.18
N LYS A 75 1.00 10.42 -19.48
CA LYS A 75 -0.14 10.22 -20.40
C LYS A 75 -0.48 8.75 -20.67
N ARG A 76 0.51 7.85 -20.66
CA ARG A 76 0.34 6.40 -20.90
C ARG A 76 0.99 5.64 -19.76
N LEU A 77 0.17 4.94 -18.98
CA LEU A 77 0.60 4.12 -17.87
C LEU A 77 0.46 2.63 -18.22
N PRO A 78 1.37 1.78 -17.72
CA PRO A 78 1.16 0.34 -17.71
C PRO A 78 -0.14 -0.02 -16.98
N THR A 79 -0.72 -1.19 -17.26
CA THR A 79 -1.92 -1.65 -16.55
C THR A 79 -1.59 -2.19 -15.16
N SER A 80 -0.48 -2.93 -15.04
CA SER A 80 -0.02 -3.55 -13.80
C SER A 80 0.36 -2.52 -12.74
N ALA A 81 -0.10 -2.73 -11.50
CA ALA A 81 0.30 -1.92 -10.35
C ALA A 81 1.82 -1.96 -10.11
N TRP A 82 2.45 -3.10 -10.34
CA TRP A 82 3.90 -3.28 -10.20
C TRP A 82 4.69 -2.52 -11.27
N ASP A 83 4.20 -2.53 -12.51
CA ASP A 83 4.83 -1.77 -13.59
C ASP A 83 4.73 -0.26 -13.36
N LYS A 84 3.61 0.22 -12.78
CA LYS A 84 3.49 1.62 -12.34
C LYS A 84 4.46 1.92 -11.19
N LEU A 85 4.58 1.02 -10.21
CA LEU A 85 5.46 1.18 -9.06
C LEU A 85 6.93 1.29 -9.49
N ALA A 86 7.34 0.50 -10.47
CA ALA A 86 8.70 0.55 -11.02
C ALA A 86 9.07 1.92 -11.63
N LEU A 87 8.09 2.74 -11.99
CA LEU A 87 8.33 4.10 -12.49
C LEU A 87 8.61 5.11 -11.38
N THR A 88 8.43 4.75 -10.11
CA THR A 88 8.54 5.66 -8.97
C THR A 88 9.97 5.86 -8.46
N GLY A 89 10.94 5.12 -9.00
CA GLY A 89 12.36 5.18 -8.64
C GLY A 89 12.97 3.79 -8.45
N GLU A 90 14.22 3.75 -8.02
CA GLU A 90 14.98 2.51 -7.77
C GLU A 90 14.30 1.62 -6.74
N ASP A 91 13.91 2.19 -5.60
CA ASP A 91 13.20 1.47 -4.54
C ASP A 91 11.84 0.93 -5.02
N GLY A 92 11.10 1.70 -5.82
CA GLY A 92 9.87 1.21 -6.44
C GLY A 92 10.09 0.04 -7.41
N ALA A 93 11.18 0.08 -8.19
CA ALA A 93 11.56 -0.99 -9.09
C ALA A 93 12.01 -2.26 -8.35
N HIS A 94 12.69 -2.10 -7.21
CA HIS A 94 13.04 -3.19 -6.31
C HIS A 94 11.78 -3.92 -5.83
N TRP A 95 10.84 -3.21 -5.20
CA TRP A 95 9.60 -3.81 -4.69
C TRP A 95 8.73 -4.41 -5.79
N ALA A 96 8.65 -3.76 -6.95
CA ALA A 96 7.95 -4.33 -8.10
C ALA A 96 8.55 -5.68 -8.53
N THR A 97 9.88 -5.82 -8.49
CA THR A 97 10.57 -7.08 -8.81
C THR A 97 10.30 -8.15 -7.75
N VAL A 98 10.38 -7.77 -6.47
CA VAL A 98 10.06 -8.64 -5.33
C VAL A 98 8.64 -9.20 -5.47
N PHE A 99 7.61 -8.38 -5.62
CA PHE A 99 6.24 -8.90 -5.62
C PHE A 99 5.82 -9.60 -6.91
N LYS A 100 6.40 -9.23 -8.06
CA LYS A 100 6.13 -9.96 -9.32
C LYS A 100 6.49 -11.45 -9.22
N ARG A 101 7.51 -11.82 -8.44
CA ARG A 101 7.93 -13.23 -8.27
C ARG A 101 6.82 -14.11 -7.68
N TYR A 102 5.95 -13.55 -6.85
CA TYR A 102 4.86 -14.28 -6.21
C TYR A 102 3.60 -14.40 -7.09
N SER A 103 3.49 -13.59 -8.15
CA SER A 103 2.27 -13.51 -8.96
C SER A 103 1.87 -14.84 -9.62
N THR A 104 2.85 -15.58 -10.13
CA THR A 104 2.61 -16.89 -10.78
C THR A 104 2.11 -17.92 -9.77
N GLN A 105 2.78 -18.06 -8.63
CA GLN A 105 2.41 -19.02 -7.60
C GLN A 105 1.05 -18.67 -6.97
N ARG A 106 0.83 -17.40 -6.61
CA ARG A 106 -0.48 -16.92 -6.14
C ARG A 106 -1.59 -17.15 -7.17
N GLY A 107 -1.28 -17.02 -8.46
CA GLY A 107 -2.22 -17.35 -9.54
C GLY A 107 -2.64 -18.82 -9.54
N ARG A 108 -1.70 -19.74 -9.34
CA ARG A 108 -1.95 -21.19 -9.27
C ARG A 108 -2.72 -21.58 -8.02
N VAL A 109 -2.41 -20.97 -6.87
CA VAL A 109 -3.13 -21.16 -5.61
C VAL A 109 -4.57 -20.68 -5.75
N ALA A 110 -4.78 -19.46 -6.26
CA ALA A 110 -6.12 -18.91 -6.45
C ALA A 110 -6.98 -19.70 -7.44
N SER A 111 -6.37 -20.40 -8.42
CA SER A 111 -7.08 -21.29 -9.34
C SER A 111 -7.24 -22.73 -8.84
N GLY A 112 -6.77 -23.05 -7.62
CA GLY A 112 -6.81 -24.39 -7.05
C GLY A 112 -5.87 -25.41 -7.71
N ILE A 113 -4.91 -24.95 -8.52
CA ILE A 113 -3.89 -25.81 -9.16
C ILE A 113 -2.83 -26.22 -8.14
N GLU A 114 -2.49 -25.32 -7.23
CA GLU A 114 -1.56 -25.54 -6.14
C GLU A 114 -2.34 -25.40 -4.83
N THR A 115 -2.44 -26.48 -4.05
CA THR A 115 -3.29 -26.52 -2.85
C THR A 115 -2.57 -26.12 -1.57
N ASP A 116 -1.24 -26.10 -1.60
CA ASP A 116 -0.42 -25.60 -0.49
C ASP A 116 0.78 -24.81 -1.06
N PRO A 117 0.82 -23.48 -0.89
CA PRO A 117 1.96 -22.65 -1.32
C PRO A 117 3.24 -22.88 -0.50
N GLY A 118 3.15 -23.60 0.62
CA GLY A 118 4.25 -23.85 1.54
C GLY A 118 4.45 -22.70 2.53
N ALA A 119 4.46 -23.02 3.83
CA ALA A 119 4.56 -22.04 4.91
C ALA A 119 5.77 -21.09 4.77
N ALA A 120 6.94 -21.60 4.36
CA ALA A 120 8.14 -20.78 4.21
C ALA A 120 8.00 -19.68 3.14
N VAL A 121 7.28 -19.98 2.04
CA VAL A 121 7.03 -19.01 0.97
C VAL A 121 6.06 -17.94 1.45
N VAL A 122 4.98 -18.35 2.12
CA VAL A 122 3.96 -17.43 2.62
C VAL A 122 4.52 -16.52 3.70
N HIS A 123 5.30 -17.08 4.63
CA HIS A 123 6.02 -16.29 5.63
C HIS A 123 6.93 -15.25 4.97
N ARG A 124 7.70 -15.64 3.94
CA ARG A 124 8.56 -14.70 3.22
C ARG A 124 7.77 -13.58 2.53
N LEU A 125 6.67 -13.91 1.85
CA LEU A 125 5.79 -12.93 1.24
C LEU A 125 5.21 -11.97 2.28
N LEU A 126 4.84 -12.48 3.45
CA LEU A 126 4.33 -11.68 4.56
C LEU A 126 5.39 -10.70 5.07
N SER A 127 6.60 -11.18 5.34
CA SER A 127 7.73 -10.33 5.73
C SER A 127 8.06 -9.26 4.68
N ASP A 128 8.07 -9.62 3.39
CA ASP A 128 8.28 -8.64 2.31
C ASP A 128 7.17 -7.57 2.30
N ALA A 129 5.90 -7.97 2.53
CA ALA A 129 4.76 -7.05 2.55
C ALA A 129 4.81 -6.08 3.74
N GLU A 130 5.24 -6.55 4.91
CA GLU A 130 5.46 -5.72 6.09
C GLU A 130 6.60 -4.74 5.89
N GLU A 131 7.75 -5.20 5.38
CA GLU A 131 8.90 -4.34 5.10
C GLU A 131 8.53 -3.26 4.06
N PHE A 132 7.76 -3.64 3.03
CA PHE A 132 7.27 -2.68 2.04
C PHE A 132 6.29 -1.66 2.65
N TYR A 133 5.40 -2.09 3.55
CA TYR A 133 4.49 -1.21 4.27
C TYR A 133 5.25 -0.23 5.17
N LEU A 134 6.18 -0.74 5.98
CA LEU A 134 6.98 0.06 6.92
C LEU A 134 7.87 1.06 6.19
N SER A 135 8.57 0.64 5.13
CA SER A 135 9.38 1.54 4.31
C SER A 135 8.55 2.66 3.67
N THR A 136 7.31 2.36 3.25
CA THR A 136 6.39 3.36 2.70
C THR A 136 5.95 4.36 3.76
N ARG A 137 5.58 3.89 4.96
CA ARG A 137 5.20 4.74 6.09
C ARG A 137 6.37 5.60 6.58
N ALA A 138 7.58 5.05 6.62
CA ALA A 138 8.79 5.77 7.03
C ALA A 138 9.17 6.88 6.04
N GLY A 139 8.98 6.65 4.73
CA GLY A 139 9.18 7.66 3.70
C GLY A 139 8.17 8.82 3.72
N GLU A 140 7.03 8.67 4.40
CA GLU A 140 6.00 9.71 4.56
C GLU A 140 6.23 10.63 5.77
N MET A 141 7.09 10.24 6.72
CA MET A 141 7.45 11.10 7.85
C MET A 141 8.29 12.27 7.33
N PRO A 142 7.81 13.54 7.38
CA PRO A 142 8.68 14.66 7.08
C PRO A 142 9.81 14.62 8.11
N MET A 143 11.05 14.58 7.62
CA MET A 143 12.22 14.89 8.45
C MET A 143 11.96 16.25 9.08
N VAL A 144 11.57 16.24 10.35
CA VAL A 144 11.51 17.43 11.20
C VAL A 144 12.97 17.83 11.44
N ALA A 145 13.46 18.70 10.56
CA ALA A 145 14.70 19.44 10.74
C ALA A 145 14.46 20.64 11.65
#